data_AF-A0A3D9Q470-F1
#
_entry.id   AF-A0A3D9Q470-F1
#
_cell.length_a   1.000
_cell.length_b   1.000
_cell.length_c   1.000
_cell.angle_alpha   90.00
_cell.angle_beta   90.00
_cell.angle_gamma   90.00
#
_symmetry.space_group_name_H-M   'P 1'
#
loop_
_entity.id
_entity.type
_entity.pdbx_description
1 polymer ?
#
loop_
_entity_poly.entity_id
_entity_poly.type
_entity_poly.pdbx_seq_one_letter_code
_entity_poly.pdbx_strand_id
1 'polypeptide(L)'
;MNSVGNEAAKSSNSVKVKYEDDGTMSDSLYVLDNLQKKDKYSVFLNGNHALIRILTDGPANKKLLVVKDSYANSMIPFVTRHFGEIDVVDLRYYEDSLLPLIQERKISDLLILYNIKTFFEDSSILNIMEGIQ
;
A
#
# COMPACT_ATOMS: atom_id res chain seq x y z
N MET A 1 12.31 -43.58 -16.40
CA MET A 1 12.77 -42.16 -16.37
C MET A 1 12.15 -41.54 -15.13
N ASN A 2 12.99 -40.96 -14.28
CA ASN A 2 12.68 -40.58 -12.91
C ASN A 2 11.60 -39.49 -12.78
N SER A 3 10.92 -39.56 -11.66
CA SER A 3 9.98 -38.60 -11.09
C SER A 3 10.58 -37.21 -10.89
N VAL A 4 9.77 -36.19 -11.16
CA VAL A 4 9.67 -34.97 -10.36
C VAL A 4 8.16 -34.68 -10.32
N GLY A 5 7.42 -34.80 -9.23
CA GLY A 5 7.77 -34.42 -7.88
C GLY A 5 7.26 -33.01 -7.61
N ASN A 6 5.93 -32.87 -7.47
CA ASN A 6 5.22 -31.88 -6.66
C ASN A 6 6.00 -30.60 -6.26
N GLU A 7 5.86 -29.52 -7.03
CA GLU A 7 5.93 -28.19 -6.42
C GLU A 7 4.56 -27.90 -5.83
N ALA A 8 4.48 -28.02 -4.50
CA ALA A 8 3.32 -27.61 -3.73
C ALA A 8 2.81 -26.26 -4.24
N ALA A 9 1.50 -26.19 -4.55
CA ALA A 9 0.82 -24.93 -4.77
C ALA A 9 1.13 -23.99 -3.60
N LYS A 10 2.05 -23.05 -3.85
CA LYS A 10 2.46 -22.00 -2.92
C LYS A 10 1.18 -21.32 -2.49
N SER A 11 0.87 -21.30 -1.18
CA SER A 11 -0.35 -20.68 -0.65
C SER A 11 -0.56 -19.34 -1.33
N SER A 12 -1.57 -19.23 -2.18
CA SER A 12 -1.89 -17.97 -2.84
C SER A 12 -2.46 -17.07 -1.76
N ASN A 13 -1.61 -16.29 -1.10
CA ASN A 13 -2.06 -15.26 -0.18
C ASN A 13 -3.04 -14.38 -0.93
N SER A 14 -4.31 -14.40 -0.51
CA SER A 14 -5.36 -13.64 -1.18
C SER A 14 -5.16 -12.17 -0.84
N VAL A 15 -5.06 -11.32 -1.87
CA VAL A 15 -5.00 -9.87 -1.70
C VAL A 15 -6.14 -9.24 -2.49
N LYS A 16 -6.75 -8.19 -1.94
CA LYS A 16 -7.66 -7.30 -2.65
C LYS A 16 -7.20 -5.88 -2.48
N VAL A 17 -7.01 -5.19 -3.58
CA VAL A 17 -6.56 -3.79 -3.64
C VAL A 17 -7.72 -2.97 -4.16
N LYS A 18 -8.08 -1.90 -3.45
CA LYS A 18 -9.03 -0.89 -3.88
C LYS A 18 -8.30 0.44 -3.95
N TYR A 19 -8.32 1.06 -5.12
CA TYR A 19 -7.84 2.42 -5.33
C TYR A 19 -9.02 3.36 -5.05
N GLU A 20 -8.96 4.14 -3.96
CA GLU A 20 -10.12 4.92 -3.52
C GLU A 20 -10.41 6.10 -4.46
N ASP A 21 -9.39 6.57 -5.19
CA ASP A 21 -9.49 7.70 -6.13
C ASP A 21 -10.52 7.47 -7.25
N ASP A 22 -10.55 6.26 -7.82
CA ASP A 22 -11.37 5.91 -8.98
C ASP A 22 -12.28 4.69 -8.75
N GLY A 23 -12.16 4.05 -7.58
CA GLY A 23 -12.91 2.84 -7.21
C GLY A 23 -12.42 1.57 -7.89
N THR A 24 -11.32 1.61 -8.63
CA THR A 24 -10.74 0.43 -9.29
C THR A 24 -10.37 -0.63 -8.26
N MET A 25 -10.65 -1.90 -8.58
CA MET A 25 -10.29 -3.05 -7.75
C MET A 25 -9.34 -3.99 -8.49
N SER A 26 -8.45 -4.63 -7.73
CA SER A 26 -7.49 -5.62 -8.23
C SER A 26 -7.31 -6.74 -7.20
N ASP A 27 -7.17 -7.98 -7.68
CA ASP A 27 -6.82 -9.14 -6.84
C ASP A 27 -5.29 -9.35 -6.74
N SER A 28 -4.51 -8.32 -7.10
CA SER A 28 -3.04 -8.34 -7.14
C SER A 28 -2.47 -6.97 -6.80
N LEU A 29 -1.32 -6.96 -6.10
CA LEU A 29 -0.47 -5.77 -5.90
C LEU A 29 0.29 -5.37 -7.18
N TYR A 30 0.26 -6.24 -8.19
CA TYR A 30 1.01 -6.13 -9.43
C TYR A 30 0.08 -5.95 -10.62
N VAL A 31 0.25 -4.84 -11.35
CA VAL A 31 -0.41 -4.57 -12.64
C VAL A 31 0.60 -4.85 -13.75
N LEU A 32 0.70 -6.13 -14.17
CA LEU A 32 1.76 -6.60 -15.08
C LEU A 32 1.74 -5.93 -16.45
N ASP A 33 0.58 -5.46 -16.91
CA ASP A 33 0.46 -4.70 -18.17
C ASP A 33 1.31 -3.42 -18.17
N ASN A 34 1.61 -2.86 -16.99
CA ASN A 34 2.48 -1.69 -16.88
C ASN A 34 3.94 -1.97 -17.29
N LEU A 35 4.36 -3.25 -17.35
CA LEU A 35 5.67 -3.62 -17.89
C LEU A 35 5.84 -3.28 -19.38
N GLN A 36 4.73 -3.15 -20.12
CA GLN A 36 4.73 -2.75 -21.54
C GLN A 36 4.64 -1.23 -21.72
N LYS A 37 4.47 -0.47 -20.64
CA LYS A 37 4.39 1.00 -20.67
C LYS A 37 5.76 1.63 -20.40
N LYS A 38 5.87 2.95 -20.60
CA LYS A 38 7.08 3.73 -20.31
C LYS A 38 7.43 3.68 -18.82
N ASP A 39 6.45 3.89 -17.96
CA ASP A 39 6.62 3.78 -16.50
C ASP A 39 6.40 2.33 -16.06
N LYS A 40 7.47 1.54 -16.12
CA LYS A 40 7.46 0.13 -15.69
C LYS A 40 7.33 -0.02 -14.17
N TYR A 41 7.72 0.99 -13.41
CA TYR A 41 7.67 0.92 -11.95
C TYR A 41 6.23 0.93 -11.43
N SER A 42 5.30 1.53 -12.19
CA SER A 42 3.85 1.44 -11.93
C SER A 42 3.29 0.01 -11.94
N VAL A 43 4.10 -1.02 -12.25
CA VAL A 43 3.72 -2.42 -11.95
C VAL A 43 3.29 -2.58 -10.50
N PHE A 44 3.92 -1.87 -9.56
CA PHE A 44 3.51 -1.88 -8.16
C PHE A 44 2.38 -0.88 -7.94
N LEU A 45 1.23 -1.37 -7.48
CA LEU A 45 0.09 -0.56 -7.06
C LEU A 45 -0.40 0.45 -8.10
N ASN A 46 -0.23 0.13 -9.38
CA ASN A 46 -0.69 0.94 -10.50
C ASN A 46 -0.22 2.40 -10.52
N GLY A 47 0.89 2.72 -9.84
CA GLY A 47 1.43 4.08 -9.78
C GLY A 47 1.08 4.82 -8.49
N ASN A 48 0.74 6.10 -8.60
CA ASN A 48 0.46 6.96 -7.44
C ASN A 48 -1.05 7.15 -7.30
N HIS A 49 -1.51 7.00 -6.07
CA HIS A 49 -2.90 7.15 -5.66
C HIS A 49 -2.92 7.86 -4.31
N ALA A 50 -3.96 8.66 -4.06
CA ALA A 50 -4.09 9.39 -2.80
C ALA A 50 -4.32 8.42 -1.64
N LEU A 51 -5.22 7.46 -1.83
CA LEU A 51 -5.49 6.39 -0.87
C LEU A 51 -5.69 5.05 -1.59
N ILE A 52 -4.96 4.04 -1.12
CA ILE A 52 -5.12 2.65 -1.53
C ILE A 52 -5.47 1.83 -0.31
N ARG A 53 -6.54 1.06 -0.39
CA ARG A 53 -6.92 0.09 0.63
C ARG A 53 -6.57 -1.32 0.18
N ILE A 54 -5.85 -2.05 1.02
CA ILE A 54 -5.38 -3.40 0.74
C ILE A 54 -5.91 -4.33 1.83
N LEU A 55 -6.64 -5.36 1.43
CA LEU A 55 -7.07 -6.46 2.28
C LEU A 55 -6.19 -7.68 1.99
N THR A 56 -5.75 -8.38 3.03
CA THR A 56 -4.82 -9.51 2.91
C THR A 56 -5.31 -10.71 3.73
N ASP A 57 -4.52 -11.79 3.72
CA ASP A 57 -4.67 -12.94 4.60
C ASP A 57 -3.88 -12.83 5.92
N GLY A 58 -3.30 -11.65 6.22
CA GLY A 58 -2.65 -11.35 7.48
C GLY A 58 -3.63 -11.31 8.66
N PRO A 59 -3.12 -11.14 9.90
CA PRO A 59 -3.97 -11.08 11.09
C PRO A 59 -5.03 -9.97 10.99
N ALA A 60 -6.31 -10.35 10.97
CA ALA A 60 -7.44 -9.43 10.72
C ALA A 60 -7.58 -8.30 11.75
N ASN A 61 -7.02 -8.48 12.95
CA ASN A 61 -7.02 -7.47 14.00
C ASN A 61 -5.85 -6.47 13.89
N LYS A 62 -4.92 -6.67 12.96
CA LYS A 62 -3.78 -5.77 12.73
C LYS A 62 -4.06 -4.88 11.53
N LYS A 63 -4.10 -3.57 11.76
CA LYS A 63 -4.43 -2.56 10.76
C LYS A 63 -3.35 -1.50 10.68
N LEU A 64 -2.76 -1.37 9.49
CA LEU A 64 -1.63 -0.49 9.23
C LEU A 64 -2.06 0.69 8.38
N LEU A 65 -1.63 1.89 8.78
CA LEU A 65 -1.51 3.03 7.87
C LEU A 65 -0.07 3.15 7.41
N VAL A 66 0.15 3.19 6.10
CA VAL A 66 1.44 3.52 5.49
C VAL A 66 1.33 4.93 4.90
N VAL A 67 2.14 5.86 5.40
CA VAL A 67 2.30 7.19 4.81
C VAL A 67 3.57 7.16 3.97
N LYS A 68 3.49 7.49 2.68
CA LYS A 68 4.56 7.18 1.73
C LYS A 68 4.76 8.16 0.59
N ASP A 69 5.91 8.01 -0.06
CA ASP A 69 6.15 8.44 -1.45
C ASP A 69 6.18 7.23 -2.42
N SER A 70 6.45 7.47 -3.71
CA SER A 70 6.47 6.39 -4.71
C SER A 70 7.49 5.28 -4.42
N TYR A 71 8.54 5.52 -3.63
CA TYR A 71 9.55 4.50 -3.30
C TYR A 71 8.95 3.32 -2.53
N ALA A 72 7.94 3.58 -1.70
CA ALA A 72 7.28 2.56 -0.89
C ALA A 72 6.49 1.53 -1.71
N ASN A 73 6.04 1.85 -2.92
CA ASN A 73 5.16 0.96 -3.69
C ASN A 73 5.75 -0.45 -3.84
N SER A 74 7.06 -0.54 -4.11
CA SER A 74 7.78 -1.82 -4.20
C SER A 74 8.00 -2.55 -2.87
N MET A 75 7.81 -1.86 -1.75
CA MET A 75 8.00 -2.38 -0.39
C MET A 75 6.70 -2.91 0.23
N ILE A 76 5.53 -2.44 -0.23
CA ILE A 76 4.22 -2.88 0.27
C ILE A 76 4.03 -4.41 0.25
N PRO A 77 4.48 -5.17 -0.76
CA PRO A 77 4.36 -6.64 -0.73
C PRO A 77 4.94 -7.29 0.54
N PHE A 78 6.00 -6.73 1.11
CA PHE A 78 6.67 -7.32 2.28
C PHE A 78 5.89 -7.13 3.60
N VAL A 79 4.97 -6.16 3.67
CA VAL A 79 4.16 -5.94 4.89
C VAL A 79 2.83 -6.69 4.86
N THR A 80 2.38 -7.15 3.68
CA THR A 80 1.05 -7.77 3.51
C THR A 80 0.78 -9.00 4.37
N ARG A 81 1.81 -9.78 4.72
CA ARG A 81 1.66 -10.96 5.59
C ARG A 81 1.47 -10.62 7.07
N HIS A 82 1.72 -9.38 7.46
CA HIS A 82 1.76 -8.97 8.87
C HIS A 82 0.51 -8.23 9.33
N PHE A 83 -0.34 -7.80 8.40
CA PHE A 83 -1.51 -6.96 8.63
C PHE A 83 -2.67 -7.42 7.75
N GLY A 84 -3.87 -7.59 8.31
CA GLY A 84 -5.06 -7.97 7.54
C GLY A 84 -5.67 -6.82 6.73
N GLU A 85 -5.46 -5.58 7.19
CA GLU A 85 -5.84 -4.36 6.48
C GLU A 85 -4.66 -3.40 6.42
N ILE A 86 -4.39 -2.83 5.25
CA ILE A 86 -3.35 -1.84 5.04
C ILE A 86 -3.94 -0.70 4.22
N ASP A 87 -4.01 0.49 4.81
CA ASP A 87 -4.30 1.73 4.09
C ASP A 87 -2.97 2.40 3.72
N VAL A 88 -2.78 2.75 2.45
CA VAL A 88 -1.58 3.40 1.93
C VAL A 88 -1.95 4.79 1.45
N VAL A 89 -1.38 5.81 2.09
CA VAL A 89 -1.65 7.22 1.82
C VAL A 89 -0.41 7.92 1.25
N ASP A 90 -0.62 8.66 0.18
CA ASP A 90 0.36 9.55 -0.42
C ASP A 90 -0.07 11.00 -0.19
N LEU A 91 0.58 11.69 0.76
CA LEU A 91 0.17 13.02 1.21
C LEU A 91 0.28 14.11 0.14
N ARG A 92 0.96 13.83 -0.97
CA ARG A 92 1.02 14.75 -2.12
C ARG A 92 -0.30 14.84 -2.87
N TYR A 93 -1.22 13.88 -2.65
CA TYR A 93 -2.51 13.79 -3.31
C TYR A 93 -3.68 13.63 -2.32
N TYR A 94 -3.41 13.26 -1.07
CA TYR A 94 -4.41 13.09 -0.03
C TYR A 94 -4.63 14.40 0.72
N GLU A 95 -5.76 15.05 0.45
CA GLU A 95 -6.11 16.38 0.97
C GLU A 95 -6.84 16.34 2.32
N ASP A 96 -7.38 15.18 2.70
CA ASP A 96 -8.10 15.02 3.96
C ASP A 96 -7.13 14.84 5.16
N SER A 97 -7.62 15.06 6.38
CA SER A 97 -6.83 14.75 7.58
C SER A 97 -6.68 13.23 7.77
N LEU A 98 -5.52 12.80 8.26
CA LEU A 98 -5.26 11.41 8.62
C LEU A 98 -6.02 10.99 9.89
N LEU A 99 -6.35 11.91 10.80
CA LEU A 99 -6.98 11.56 12.08
C LEU A 99 -8.38 10.94 11.90
N PRO A 100 -9.31 11.53 11.12
CA PRO A 100 -10.58 10.88 10.81
C PRO A 100 -10.39 9.49 10.18
N LEU A 101 -9.44 9.34 9.25
CA LEU A 101 -9.15 8.06 8.61
C LEU A 101 -8.70 7.01 9.64
N ILE A 102 -7.74 7.36 10.51
CA ILE A 102 -7.24 6.48 11.58
C ILE A 102 -8.38 6.05 12.50
N GLN A 103 -9.24 6.98 12.90
CA GLN A 103 -10.38 6.72 13.79
C GLN A 103 -11.44 5.83 13.13
N GLU A 104 -11.87 6.17 11.91
CA GLU A 104 -12.89 5.42 11.16
C GLU A 104 -12.43 3.99 10.87
N ARG A 105 -11.19 3.84 10.41
CA ARG A 105 -10.61 2.55 10.02
C ARG A 105 -10.12 1.72 11.20
N LYS A 106 -10.04 2.33 12.40
CA LYS A 106 -9.51 1.73 13.64
C LYS A 106 -8.07 1.27 13.48
N ILE A 107 -7.24 2.11 12.87
CA ILE A 107 -5.83 1.84 12.60
C ILE A 107 -5.07 1.80 13.93
N SER A 108 -4.23 0.78 14.11
CA SER A 108 -3.44 0.57 15.33
C SER A 108 -1.95 0.84 15.13
N ASP A 109 -1.48 0.76 13.89
CA ASP A 109 -0.06 0.85 13.54
C ASP A 109 0.14 1.89 12.44
N LEU A 110 1.20 2.69 12.55
CA LEU A 110 1.60 3.69 11.56
C LEU A 110 3.02 3.42 11.08
N LEU A 111 3.23 3.41 9.77
CA LEU A 111 4.55 3.32 9.13
C LEU A 111 4.74 4.50 8.19
N ILE A 112 5.79 5.29 8.41
CA ILE A 112 6.23 6.32 7.45
C ILE A 112 7.34 5.72 6.60
N LEU A 113 7.13 5.65 5.28
CA LEU A 113 8.06 5.01 4.35
C LEU A 113 8.36 5.92 3.16
N TYR A 114 9.51 6.58 3.20
CA TYR A 114 9.94 7.55 2.21
C TYR A 114 11.36 7.26 1.73
N ASN A 115 11.68 7.69 0.50
CA ASN A 115 13.06 7.96 0.15
C ASN A 115 13.59 9.13 1.00
N ILE A 116 14.86 9.09 1.41
CA ILE A 116 15.42 10.13 2.28
C ILE A 116 15.39 11.53 1.62
N LYS A 117 15.61 11.62 0.31
CA LYS A 117 15.61 12.90 -0.41
C LYS A 117 14.22 13.51 -0.44
N THR A 118 13.21 12.73 -0.82
CA THR A 118 11.82 13.19 -0.87
C THR A 118 11.30 13.52 0.51
N PHE A 119 11.69 12.78 1.55
CA PHE A 119 11.33 13.11 2.94
C PHE A 119 11.76 14.52 3.36
N PHE A 120 12.94 14.99 2.92
CA PHE A 120 13.41 16.34 3.22
C PHE A 120 12.76 17.43 2.35
N GLU A 121 12.30 17.08 1.16
CA GLU A 121 11.79 18.05 0.16
C GLU A 121 10.26 18.18 0.16
N ASP A 122 9.56 17.14 0.59
CA ASP A 122 8.11 17.05 0.52
C ASP A 122 7.45 17.72 1.74
N SER A 123 6.97 18.94 1.54
CA SER A 123 6.27 19.70 2.60
C SER A 123 4.92 19.10 2.99
N SER A 124 4.32 18.22 2.16
CA SER A 124 3.01 17.60 2.48
C SER A 124 3.08 16.71 3.72
N ILE A 125 4.27 16.25 4.10
CA ILE A 125 4.49 15.50 5.35
C ILE A 125 4.05 16.26 6.60
N LEU A 126 4.04 17.60 6.55
CA LEU A 126 3.62 18.44 7.66
C LEU A 126 2.12 18.33 7.95
N ASN A 127 1.32 17.89 6.98
CA ASN A 127 -0.12 17.65 7.14
C ASN A 127 -0.42 16.55 8.18
N ILE A 128 0.57 15.70 8.51
CA ILE A 128 0.45 14.73 9.62
C ILE A 128 0.20 15.44 10.96
N MET A 129 0.70 16.66 11.13
CA MET A 129 0.58 17.42 12.39
C MET A 129 -0.80 18.08 12.55
N GLU A 130 -1.62 18.14 11.50
CA GLU A 130 -2.93 18.77 11.53
C GLU A 130 -3.91 17.92 12.35
N GLY A 131 -4.15 18.36 13.59
CA GLY A 131 -5.11 17.77 14.53
C GLY A 131 -4.54 17.31 15.88
N ILE A 132 -3.27 17.62 16.18
CA ILE A 132 -2.66 17.43 17.51
C ILE A 132 -2.83 18.70 18.40
N GLN A 133 -3.70 19.64 18.02
CA GLN A 133 -3.98 20.85 18.82
C GLN A 133 -5.02 20.61 19.92
#